data_AF-A0A2V8PCR7-F1
#
_entry.id   AF-A0A2V8PCR7-F1
#
_cell.length_a   1.000
_cell.length_b   1.000
_cell.length_c   1.000
_cell.angle_alpha   90.00
_cell.angle_beta   90.00
_cell.angle_gamma   90.00
#
_symmetry.space_group_name_H-M   'P 1'
#
loop_
_entity.id
_entity.type
_entity.pdbx_description
1 polymer ?
#
loop_
_entity_poly.entity_id
_entity_poly.type
_entity_poly.pdbx_seq_one_letter_code
_entity_poly.pdbx_strand_id
1 'polypeptide(L)'
;KEYDKDLNQLPRDAVMIAGAQSVAVKYWRGVGEGDWDVIAPGAGWPGTQLPLVIESYLKQGRRVFIDADSRWWQPCGWHVPEIKEVTRLPSWFRFRGVTLTIYEIRTQEDSSATDQPHLENLLPENRLEEVKNCFNSG
;
A
#
# COMPACT_ATOMS: atom_id res chain seq x y z
N LYS A 1 -4.11 -13.97 9.04
CA LYS A 1 -3.99 -14.10 10.50
C LYS A 1 -2.54 -13.94 10.99
N GLU A 2 -1.60 -13.47 10.17
CA GLU A 2 -0.21 -13.25 10.59
C GLU A 2 0.41 -11.99 9.94
N TYR A 3 -0.38 -10.92 9.77
CA TYR A 3 0.12 -9.68 9.16
C TYR A 3 1.23 -9.02 10.00
N ASP A 4 1.23 -9.30 11.30
CA ASP A 4 2.27 -8.93 12.25
C ASP A 4 3.64 -9.51 11.87
N LYS A 5 3.71 -10.73 11.32
CA LYS A 5 4.99 -11.33 10.88
C LYS A 5 5.59 -10.58 9.70
N ASP A 6 4.76 -10.09 8.80
CA ASP A 6 5.21 -9.26 7.69
C ASP A 6 5.63 -7.88 8.18
N LEU A 7 4.87 -7.27 9.10
CA LEU A 7 5.23 -6.00 9.72
C LEU A 7 6.55 -6.07 10.52
N ASN A 8 6.82 -7.18 11.19
CA ASN A 8 8.07 -7.39 11.94
C ASN A 8 9.33 -7.45 11.05
N GLN A 9 9.18 -7.61 9.74
CA GLN A 9 10.28 -7.53 8.78
C GLN A 9 10.56 -6.08 8.35
N LEU A 10 9.70 -5.14 8.75
CA LEU A 10 9.80 -3.73 8.38
C LEU A 10 10.45 -2.92 9.51
N PRO A 11 11.11 -1.79 9.17
CA PRO A 11 11.54 -0.81 10.16
C PRO A 11 10.37 -0.35 11.02
N ARG A 12 10.57 -0.22 12.33
CA ARG A 12 9.50 0.14 13.28
C ARG A 12 8.92 1.54 13.03
N ASP A 13 9.63 2.42 12.33
CA ASP A 13 9.25 3.79 12.00
C ASP A 13 8.72 3.95 10.56
N ALA A 14 8.43 2.84 9.88
CA ALA A 14 7.98 2.83 8.50
C ALA A 14 6.58 3.46 8.29
N VAL A 15 6.32 3.94 7.08
CA VAL A 15 4.99 4.37 6.61
C VAL A 15 4.40 3.27 5.73
N MET A 16 3.18 2.83 6.04
CA MET A 16 2.50 1.76 5.31
C MET A 16 1.36 2.28 4.43
N ILE A 17 1.27 1.76 3.21
CA ILE A 17 0.12 1.82 2.32
C ILE A 17 -0.40 0.39 2.16
N ALA A 18 -1.46 0.02 2.90
CA ALA A 18 -1.78 -1.39 3.14
C ALA A 18 -3.26 -1.77 2.89
N GLY A 19 -4.00 -1.00 2.10
CA GLY A 19 -5.42 -1.29 1.87
C GLY A 19 -6.19 -1.43 3.20
N ALA A 20 -7.00 -2.49 3.31
CA ALA A 20 -7.73 -2.87 4.53
C ALA A 20 -6.80 -3.24 5.72
N GLN A 21 -5.55 -3.66 5.49
CA GLN A 21 -4.59 -3.94 6.56
C GLN A 21 -4.08 -2.68 7.26
N SER A 22 -4.43 -1.49 6.77
CA SER A 22 -4.22 -0.24 7.51
C SER A 22 -4.79 -0.29 8.94
N VAL A 23 -5.85 -1.08 9.19
CA VAL A 23 -6.40 -1.31 10.53
C VAL A 23 -5.41 -2.07 11.43
N ALA A 24 -4.75 -3.11 10.90
CA ALA A 24 -3.75 -3.87 11.64
C ALA A 24 -2.51 -3.01 11.97
N VAL A 25 -2.04 -2.20 11.02
CA VAL A 25 -0.94 -1.24 11.25
C VAL A 25 -1.29 -0.27 12.40
N LYS A 26 -2.50 0.30 12.37
CA LYS A 26 -2.99 1.19 13.45
C LYS A 26 -3.11 0.47 14.80
N TYR A 27 -3.58 -0.79 14.80
CA TYR A 27 -3.69 -1.60 16.02
C TYR A 27 -2.31 -1.81 16.66
N TRP A 28 -1.33 -2.30 15.90
CA TRP A 28 0.00 -2.60 16.43
C TRP A 28 0.75 -1.35 16.90
N ARG A 29 0.54 -0.21 16.22
CA ARG A 29 0.97 1.10 16.72
C ARG A 29 0.33 1.45 18.07
N GLY A 30 -0.98 1.26 18.20
CA GLY A 30 -1.73 1.58 19.42
C GLY A 30 -1.30 0.77 20.65
N VAL A 31 -0.80 -0.45 20.46
CA VAL A 31 -0.27 -1.29 21.54
C VAL A 31 1.24 -1.12 21.78
N GLY A 32 1.91 -0.23 21.05
CA GLY A 32 3.33 0.11 21.27
C GLY A 32 4.33 -0.86 20.64
N GLU A 33 3.89 -1.75 19.76
CA GLU A 33 4.76 -2.74 19.11
C GLU A 33 5.48 -2.19 17.87
N GLY A 34 5.16 -0.96 17.47
CA GLY A 34 5.88 -0.19 16.46
C GLY A 34 5.41 1.26 16.39
N ASP A 35 6.18 2.11 15.74
CA ASP A 35 5.89 3.53 15.49
C ASP A 35 5.40 3.75 14.04
N TRP A 36 4.83 2.70 13.45
CA TRP A 36 4.38 2.73 12.07
C TRP A 36 3.34 3.81 11.84
N ASP A 37 3.48 4.51 10.74
CA ASP A 37 2.46 5.43 10.26
C ASP A 37 1.74 4.84 9.07
N VAL A 38 0.60 5.39 8.70
CA VAL A 38 -0.23 4.80 7.64
C VAL A 38 -0.86 5.85 6.74
N ILE A 39 -0.76 5.60 5.43
CA ILE A 39 -1.57 6.26 4.42
C ILE A 39 -2.72 5.29 4.12
N ALA A 40 -3.83 5.47 4.82
CA ALA A 40 -4.96 4.54 4.79
C ALA A 40 -6.03 4.96 3.78
N PRO A 41 -6.65 4.01 3.06
CA PRO A 41 -7.94 4.21 2.39
C PRO A 41 -8.98 4.92 3.26
N GLY A 42 -9.85 5.73 2.65
CA GLY A 42 -10.93 6.45 3.32
C GLY A 42 -10.68 7.93 3.54
N ALA A 43 -11.24 8.46 4.63
CA ALA A 43 -11.26 9.91 4.90
C ALA A 43 -9.88 10.57 5.00
N GLY A 44 -8.80 9.79 5.15
CA GLY A 44 -7.41 10.27 5.18
C GLY A 44 -6.64 10.06 3.87
N TRP A 45 -7.28 9.58 2.81
CA TRP A 45 -6.61 9.29 1.55
C TRP A 45 -6.22 10.58 0.81
N PRO A 46 -4.96 10.73 0.38
CA PRO A 46 -4.48 11.96 -0.26
C PRO A 46 -4.94 12.13 -1.73
N GLY A 47 -5.61 11.12 -2.30
CA GLY A 47 -6.06 11.16 -3.69
C GLY A 47 -4.89 11.34 -4.66
N THR A 48 -5.04 12.26 -5.61
CA THR A 48 -4.00 12.56 -6.62
C THR A 48 -2.72 13.15 -6.03
N GLN A 49 -2.73 13.58 -4.75
CA GLN A 49 -1.54 14.07 -4.05
C GLN A 49 -0.71 12.92 -3.43
N LEU A 50 -1.12 11.66 -3.59
CA LEU A 50 -0.41 10.50 -3.05
C LEU A 50 1.10 10.53 -3.36
N PRO A 51 1.58 10.82 -4.59
CA PRO A 51 3.00 10.89 -4.87
C PRO A 51 3.73 11.97 -4.04
N LEU A 52 3.12 13.14 -3.87
CA LEU A 52 3.71 14.24 -3.09
C LEU A 52 3.82 13.89 -1.60
N VAL A 53 2.82 13.19 -1.05
CA VAL A 53 2.84 12.72 0.34
C VAL A 53 3.94 11.69 0.54
N ILE A 54 4.08 10.73 -0.39
CA ILE A 54 5.16 9.74 -0.36
C ILE A 54 6.53 10.43 -0.43
N GLU A 55 6.73 11.34 -1.38
CA GLU A 55 7.98 12.11 -1.49
C GLU A 55 8.31 12.89 -0.21
N SER A 56 7.31 13.49 0.44
CA SER A 56 7.50 14.21 1.70
C SER A 56 8.06 13.30 2.78
N TYR A 57 7.54 12.08 2.92
CA TYR A 57 8.07 11.09 3.86
C TYR A 57 9.50 10.67 3.50
N LEU A 58 9.75 10.39 2.22
CA LEU A 58 11.09 10.01 1.76
C LEU A 58 12.12 11.13 2.02
N LYS A 59 11.76 12.40 1.80
CA LYS A 59 12.61 13.58 2.09
C LYS A 59 12.91 13.75 3.58
N GLN A 60 12.01 13.30 4.44
CA GLN A 60 12.21 13.28 5.90
C GLN A 60 13.06 12.08 6.37
N GLY A 61 13.55 11.25 5.45
CA GLY A 61 14.32 10.04 5.76
C GLY A 61 13.46 8.86 6.21
N ARG A 62 12.13 8.97 6.14
CA ARG A 62 11.23 7.86 6.48
C ARG A 62 11.14 6.87 5.33
N ARG A 63 11.01 5.58 5.66
CA ARG A 63 10.83 4.50 4.69
C ARG A 63 9.36 4.24 4.46
N VAL A 64 8.93 4.24 3.19
CA VAL A 64 7.54 4.05 2.79
C VAL A 64 7.41 2.70 2.11
N PHE A 65 6.37 1.94 2.45
CA PHE A 65 6.10 0.62 1.90
C PHE A 65 4.66 0.52 1.42
N ILE A 66 4.46 -0.30 0.40
CA ILE A 66 3.14 -0.66 -0.10
C ILE A 66 2.96 -2.17 -0.06
N ASP A 67 1.80 -2.60 0.40
CA ASP A 67 1.36 -3.98 0.28
C ASP A 67 0.50 -4.12 -0.97
N ALA A 68 1.03 -4.84 -1.97
CA ALA A 68 0.41 -5.08 -3.27
C ALA A 68 -0.56 -6.28 -3.26
N ASP A 69 -0.84 -6.88 -2.11
CA ASP A 69 -1.78 -8.00 -2.01
C ASP A 69 -3.21 -7.57 -2.33
N SER A 70 -3.73 -8.06 -3.44
CA SER A 70 -5.08 -7.74 -3.94
C SER A 70 -6.18 -8.01 -2.91
N ARG A 71 -5.98 -8.98 -1.99
CA ARG A 71 -6.95 -9.31 -0.93
C ARG A 71 -7.25 -8.13 -0.01
N TRP A 72 -6.32 -7.17 0.12
CA TRP A 72 -6.49 -5.99 0.97
C TRP A 72 -7.07 -4.78 0.23
N TRP A 73 -7.19 -4.86 -1.08
CA TRP A 73 -7.70 -3.78 -1.92
C TRP A 73 -9.02 -4.22 -2.54
N GLN A 74 -10.16 -3.85 -1.97
CA GLN A 74 -11.44 -4.26 -2.56
C GLN A 74 -11.65 -3.60 -3.94
N PRO A 75 -11.89 -4.36 -5.01
CA PRO A 75 -11.93 -3.83 -6.38
C PRO A 75 -13.29 -3.18 -6.72
N CYS A 76 -14.02 -2.68 -5.73
CA CYS A 76 -15.39 -2.20 -5.91
C CYS A 76 -15.75 -1.13 -4.88
N GLY A 77 -16.86 -0.44 -5.14
CA GLY A 77 -17.36 0.63 -4.29
C GLY A 77 -16.47 1.88 -4.32
N TRP A 78 -16.46 2.60 -3.21
CA TRP A 78 -15.81 3.91 -3.09
C TRP A 78 -14.27 3.85 -3.08
N HIS A 79 -13.67 2.67 -2.93
CA HIS A 79 -12.21 2.46 -2.91
C HIS A 79 -11.55 2.46 -4.30
N VAL A 80 -12.32 2.28 -5.37
CA VAL A 80 -11.78 2.14 -6.73
C VAL A 80 -10.92 3.34 -7.18
N PRO A 81 -11.29 4.61 -6.90
CA PRO A 81 -10.41 5.74 -7.19
C PRO A 81 -9.06 5.65 -6.46
N GLU A 82 -9.04 5.15 -5.23
CA GLU A 82 -7.81 5.02 -4.43
C GLU A 82 -6.86 3.98 -5.05
N ILE A 83 -7.42 2.85 -5.49
CA ILE A 83 -6.68 1.82 -6.25
C ILE A 83 -6.05 2.42 -7.51
N LYS A 84 -6.81 3.23 -8.26
CA LYS A 84 -6.29 3.87 -9.49
C LYS A 84 -5.14 4.83 -9.22
N GLU A 85 -5.11 5.50 -8.08
CA GLU A 85 -3.98 6.35 -7.70
C GLU A 85 -2.76 5.51 -7.31
N VAL A 86 -2.97 4.41 -6.58
CA VAL A 86 -1.91 3.44 -6.26
C VAL A 86 -1.29 2.84 -7.51
N THR A 87 -2.09 2.43 -8.50
CA THR A 87 -1.57 1.77 -9.71
C THR A 87 -0.71 2.68 -10.57
N ARG A 88 -0.74 3.99 -10.35
CA ARG A 88 0.10 4.96 -11.06
C ARG A 88 1.45 5.18 -10.37
N LEU A 89 1.64 4.74 -9.12
CA LEU A 89 2.90 4.88 -8.38
C LEU A 89 4.16 4.47 -9.17
N PRO A 90 4.16 3.42 -10.00
CA PRO A 90 5.33 3.06 -10.82
C PRO A 90 5.77 4.13 -11.83
N SER A 91 4.92 5.10 -12.17
CA SER A 91 5.31 6.25 -12.99
C SER A 91 6.16 7.27 -12.23
N TRP A 92 6.13 7.27 -10.89
CA TRP A 92 6.86 8.22 -10.05
C TRP A 92 7.92 7.59 -9.16
N PHE A 93 7.86 6.28 -8.93
CA PHE A 93 8.74 5.59 -7.99
C PHE A 93 9.29 4.28 -8.54
N ARG A 94 10.36 3.82 -7.89
CA ARG A 94 10.91 2.47 -8.03
C ARG A 94 10.55 1.63 -6.81
N PHE A 95 10.70 0.32 -6.92
CA PHE A 95 10.33 -0.60 -5.85
C PHE A 95 11.43 -1.60 -5.55
N ARG A 96 11.55 -1.96 -4.27
CA ARG A 96 12.37 -3.05 -3.78
C ARG A 96 11.50 -4.01 -2.98
N GLY A 97 11.46 -5.27 -3.37
CA GLY A 97 10.71 -6.30 -2.66
C GLY A 97 11.28 -6.53 -1.26
N VAL A 98 10.38 -6.67 -0.29
CA VAL A 98 10.73 -7.02 1.10
C VAL A 98 10.11 -8.35 1.47
N THR A 99 8.84 -8.53 1.15
CA THR A 99 8.14 -9.81 1.27
C THR A 99 7.53 -10.19 -0.08
N LEU A 100 6.69 -11.23 -0.10
CA LEU A 100 5.99 -11.63 -1.32
C LEU A 100 5.09 -10.53 -1.89
N THR A 101 4.48 -9.70 -1.02
CA THR A 101 3.53 -8.67 -1.44
C THR A 101 3.91 -7.27 -0.98
N ILE A 102 4.87 -7.13 -0.06
CA ILE A 102 5.30 -5.83 0.46
C ILE A 102 6.55 -5.34 -0.27
N TYR A 103 6.46 -4.12 -0.78
CA TYR A 103 7.52 -3.44 -1.51
C TYR A 103 7.87 -2.11 -0.85
N GLU A 104 9.16 -1.86 -0.67
CA GLU A 104 9.67 -0.54 -0.32
C GLU A 104 9.57 0.39 -1.53
N ILE A 105 8.98 1.56 -1.34
CA ILE A 105 8.92 2.62 -2.34
C ILE A 105 10.21 3.43 -2.29
N ARG A 106 10.89 3.53 -3.43
CA ARG A 106 12.17 4.21 -3.60
C ARG A 106 12.05 5.32 -4.63
N THR A 107 12.90 6.33 -4.52
CA THR A 107 12.94 7.41 -5.51
C THR A 107 13.45 6.89 -6.86
N GLN A 108 13.22 7.65 -7.95
CA GLN A 108 13.61 7.24 -9.30
C GLN A 108 15.13 7.12 -9.49
N GLU A 109 15.90 7.82 -8.67
CA GLU A 109 17.37 7.82 -8.69
C GLU A 109 17.97 6.53 -8.08
N ASP A 110 17.20 5.79 -7.28
CA ASP A 110 17.66 4.52 -6.68
C ASP A 110 17.62 3.40 -7.73
N SER A 111 18.68 3.32 -8.53
CA SER A 111 18.81 2.34 -9.61
C SER A 111 18.85 0.88 -9.14
N SER A 112 19.09 0.64 -7.85
CA SER A 112 19.09 -0.70 -7.25
C SER A 112 17.67 -1.25 -6.99
N ALA A 113 16.65 -0.38 -7.03
CA ALA A 113 15.26 -0.75 -6.88
C ALA A 113 14.66 -1.06 -8.27
N THR A 114 14.53 -2.34 -8.57
CA THR A 114 14.12 -2.83 -9.91
C THR A 114 12.93 -3.75 -9.90
N ASP A 115 12.35 -4.03 -8.73
CA ASP A 115 11.26 -4.97 -8.60
C ASP A 115 9.94 -4.37 -9.10
N GLN A 116 9.03 -5.23 -9.54
CA GLN A 116 7.73 -4.84 -10.05
C GLN A 116 6.63 -5.32 -9.10
N PRO A 117 5.91 -4.39 -8.43
CA PRO A 117 4.82 -4.77 -7.53
C PRO A 117 3.55 -5.21 -8.25
N HIS A 118 3.50 -5.10 -9.59
CA HIS A 118 2.34 -5.43 -10.41
C HIS A 118 1.02 -4.83 -9.89
N LEU A 119 1.05 -3.55 -9.51
CA LEU A 119 -0.09 -2.86 -8.91
C LEU A 119 -1.30 -2.79 -9.84
N GLU A 120 -1.11 -2.91 -11.15
CA GLU A 120 -2.19 -3.10 -12.12
C GLU A 120 -3.11 -4.26 -11.76
N ASN A 121 -2.63 -5.29 -11.07
CA ASN A 121 -3.45 -6.41 -10.61
C ASN A 121 -4.47 -6.01 -9.56
N LEU A 122 -4.33 -4.84 -8.92
CA LEU A 122 -5.31 -4.32 -7.98
C LEU A 122 -6.58 -3.82 -8.68
N LEU A 123 -6.49 -3.49 -9.98
CA LEU A 123 -7.56 -2.87 -10.73
C LEU A 123 -8.77 -3.81 -10.89
N PRO A 124 -10.01 -3.26 -10.85
CA PRO A 124 -11.23 -4.05 -11.03
C PRO A 124 -11.28 -4.85 -12.33
N GLU A 125 -10.81 -4.27 -13.44
CA GLU A 125 -10.76 -4.91 -14.75
C GLU A 125 -9.90 -6.19 -14.78
N ASN A 126 -8.94 -6.31 -13.86
CA ASN A 126 -8.07 -7.49 -13.75
C ASN A 126 -8.58 -8.50 -12.70
N ARG A 127 -9.73 -8.25 -12.08
CA ARG A 127 -10.30 -9.03 -10.96
C ARG A 127 -11.80 -9.30 -11.11
N LEU A 128 -12.22 -9.68 -12.32
CA LEU A 128 -13.63 -9.79 -12.70
C LEU A 128 -14.46 -10.71 -11.78
N GLU A 129 -13.91 -11.83 -11.31
CA GLU A 129 -14.64 -12.73 -10.40
C GLU A 129 -14.90 -12.09 -9.03
N GLU A 130 -13.94 -11.32 -8.51
CA GLU A 130 -14.10 -10.61 -7.24
C GLU A 130 -15.10 -9.45 -7.37
N VAL A 131 -15.06 -8.74 -8.51
CA VAL A 131 -16.03 -7.70 -8.83
C VAL A 131 -17.45 -8.28 -8.90
N LYS A 132 -17.66 -9.45 -9.51
CA LYS A 132 -18.97 -10.12 -9.51
C LYS A 132 -19.48 -10.38 -8.08
N ASN A 133 -18.59 -10.82 -7.19
CA ASN A 133 -18.95 -11.12 -5.80
C ASN A 133 -19.27 -9.86 -4.97
N CYS A 134 -18.76 -8.69 -5.34
CA CYS A 134 -19.13 -7.42 -4.70
C CYS A 134 -20.62 -7.10 -4.83
N PHE A 135 -21.26 -7.50 -5.93
CA PHE A 135 -22.67 -7.23 -6.20
C PHE A 135 -23.62 -8.37 -5.80
N ASN A 136 -23.06 -9.56 -5.53
CA ASN A 136 -23.82 -10.74 -5.08
C ASN A 136 -23.90 -10.85 -3.55
N SER A 137 -23.33 -9.89 -2.81
CA SER A 137 -23.41 -9.81 -1.34
C SER A 137 -24.71 -9.13 -0.88
N GLY A 138 -25.84 -9.60 -1.43
CA GLY A 138 -27.20 -9.16 -1.11
C GLY A 138 -27.94 -10.22 -0.30
#